data_AF-V5BT49-F1
#
_entry.id   AF-V5BT49-F1
#
_cell.length_a   1.000
_cell.length_b   1.000
_cell.length_c   1.000
_cell.angle_alpha   90.00
_cell.angle_beta   90.00
_cell.angle_gamma   90.00
#
_symmetry.space_group_name_H-M   'P 1'
#
loop_
_entity.id
_entity.type
_entity.pdbx_description
1 polymer ?
#
loop_
_entity_poly.entity_id
_entity_poly.type
_entity_poly.pdbx_seq_one_letter_code
_entity_poly.pdbx_strand_id
1 'polypeptide(L)'
;MNKSKVPGLSVKGKPSHSVQTETTVSVGSGGEWHQAATGDQLVLTTNQGLPISDNQNSLKANLKGTTLLEDFILREKITHFDHERIPERIVHARGTGAHGFFELPQSLEKYTTAKVLTEVGEQTPQ
;
A
#
# COMPACT_ATOMS: atom_id res chain seq x y z
N MET A 1 20.79 -11.86 59.59
CA MET A 1 19.50 -11.52 60.22
C MET A 1 19.00 -10.25 59.54
N ASN A 2 17.81 -10.07 58.98
CA ASN A 2 16.60 -10.88 58.89
C ASN A 2 15.86 -10.51 57.59
N LYS A 3 15.09 -11.48 57.10
CA LYS A 3 14.17 -11.41 55.96
C LYS A 3 12.97 -10.51 56.28
N SER A 4 12.43 -9.84 55.26
CA SER A 4 10.97 -9.66 55.14
C SER A 4 10.55 -9.73 53.68
N LYS A 5 9.94 -10.87 53.35
CA LYS A 5 9.19 -11.16 52.12
C LYS A 5 7.73 -11.19 52.53
N VAL A 6 6.87 -10.48 51.82
CA VAL A 6 5.40 -10.65 51.84
C VAL A 6 4.81 -10.33 50.46
N PRO A 7 3.64 -10.90 50.11
CA PRO A 7 3.47 -11.60 48.82
C PRO A 7 2.42 -11.00 47.88
N GLY A 8 2.56 -11.33 46.59
CA GLY A 8 1.47 -11.73 45.69
C GLY A 8 0.44 -10.70 45.22
N LEU A 9 0.39 -10.45 43.91
CA LEU A 9 -0.87 -10.60 43.18
C LEU A 9 -0.59 -10.95 41.71
N SER A 10 -0.87 -12.20 41.36
CA SER A 10 -0.90 -12.70 39.99
C SER A 10 -2.27 -12.38 39.40
N VAL A 11 -2.34 -11.49 38.42
CA VAL A 11 -3.54 -11.36 37.57
C VAL A 11 -3.18 -11.88 36.17
N LYS A 12 -3.65 -13.10 35.88
CA LYS A 12 -3.68 -13.66 34.52
C LYS A 12 -4.71 -12.89 33.70
N GLY A 13 -4.25 -11.91 32.92
CA GLY A 13 -5.02 -11.29 31.83
C GLY A 13 -4.64 -11.94 30.50
N LYS A 14 -5.66 -12.39 29.75
CA LYS A 14 -5.55 -13.04 28.42
C LYS A 14 -4.75 -12.18 27.42
N PRO A 15 -4.01 -12.76 26.46
CA PRO A 15 -3.28 -11.98 25.47
C PRO A 15 -4.28 -11.38 24.47
N SER A 16 -4.44 -10.06 24.49
CA SER A 16 -4.88 -9.33 23.31
C SER A 16 -3.66 -9.20 22.39
N HIS A 17 -3.72 -9.83 21.21
CA HIS A 17 -2.71 -9.61 20.18
C HIS A 17 -2.81 -8.15 19.71
N SER A 18 -2.04 -7.27 20.35
CA SER A 18 -1.56 -6.04 19.71
C SER A 18 -0.18 -6.38 19.16
N VAL A 19 -0.08 -6.47 17.84
CA VAL A 19 1.22 -6.54 17.16
C VAL A 19 1.86 -5.17 17.37
N GLN A 20 2.71 -5.07 18.38
CA GLN A 20 3.62 -3.94 18.53
C GLN A 20 4.77 -4.20 17.56
N THR A 21 4.67 -3.65 16.35
CA THR A 21 5.83 -3.55 15.47
C THR A 21 6.76 -2.52 16.10
N GLU A 22 7.85 -2.98 16.72
CA GLU A 22 8.93 -2.12 17.19
C GLU A 22 9.58 -1.45 15.96
N THR A 23 9.06 -0.28 15.57
CA THR A 23 9.75 0.61 14.64
C THR A 23 10.97 1.16 15.37
N THR A 24 12.17 0.72 15.00
CA THR A 24 13.42 1.36 15.41
C THR A 24 13.48 2.76 14.81
N VAL A 25 12.92 3.72 15.55
CA VAL A 25 13.00 5.13 15.19
C VAL A 25 14.44 5.60 15.41
N SER A 26 15.11 5.95 14.31
CA SER A 26 16.29 6.81 14.39
C SER A 26 15.85 8.25 14.16
N VAL A 27 16.30 9.16 15.04
CA VAL A 27 15.98 10.60 14.92
C VAL A 27 17.14 11.27 14.20
N GLY A 28 16.85 11.88 13.05
CA GLY A 28 17.83 12.65 12.28
C GLY A 28 18.24 13.94 13.00
N SER A 29 19.35 14.56 12.57
CA SER A 29 19.90 15.76 13.22
C SER A 29 18.95 16.97 13.25
N GLY A 30 17.91 16.98 12.42
CA GLY A 30 16.85 18.00 12.37
C GLY A 30 15.58 17.69 13.17
N GLY A 31 15.52 16.58 13.94
CA GLY A 31 14.32 16.16 14.69
C GLY A 31 13.29 15.39 13.85
N GLU A 32 13.67 15.01 12.63
CA GLU A 32 12.93 14.17 11.69
C GLU A 32 12.96 12.69 12.08
N TRP A 33 11.87 11.98 11.80
CA TRP A 33 11.72 10.57 12.13
C TRP A 33 12.19 9.75 10.93
N HIS A 34 13.35 9.09 11.03
CA HIS A 34 13.79 8.18 9.97
C HIS A 34 13.12 6.83 10.18
N GLN A 35 12.18 6.53 9.29
CA GLN A 35 11.47 5.27 9.20
C GLN A 35 12.28 4.31 8.33
N ALA A 36 12.87 3.29 8.96
CA ALA A 36 13.50 2.20 8.24
C ALA A 36 12.54 1.01 8.15
N ALA A 37 12.34 0.47 6.95
CA ALA A 37 11.65 -0.81 6.79
C ALA A 37 12.48 -1.90 7.49
N THR A 38 11.82 -2.77 8.26
CA THR A 38 12.47 -3.84 9.02
C THR A 38 11.96 -5.20 8.54
N GLY A 39 12.85 -6.19 8.42
CA GLY A 39 12.48 -7.55 8.01
C GLY A 39 12.22 -7.67 6.50
N ASP A 40 11.15 -8.37 6.13
CA ASP A 40 10.75 -8.65 4.74
C ASP A 40 9.81 -7.56 4.15
N GLN A 41 9.77 -6.38 4.76
CA GLN A 41 8.94 -5.26 4.29
C GLN A 41 9.65 -4.49 3.18
N LEU A 42 8.92 -4.23 2.10
CA LEU A 42 9.40 -3.35 1.03
C LEU A 42 9.62 -1.93 1.55
N VAL A 43 10.75 -1.33 1.17
CA VAL A 43 11.08 0.06 1.49
C VAL A 43 10.13 0.99 0.72
N LEU A 44 9.59 2.00 1.39
CA LEU A 44 8.80 3.03 0.73
C LEU A 44 9.72 3.88 -0.15
N THR A 45 9.41 4.00 -1.45
CA THR A 45 10.23 4.74 -2.41
C THR A 45 9.43 5.79 -3.17
N THR A 46 10.14 6.73 -3.80
CA THR A 46 9.61 7.57 -4.87
C THR A 46 9.40 6.75 -6.14
N ASN A 47 8.77 7.35 -7.15
CA ASN A 47 8.53 6.74 -8.46
C ASN A 47 9.82 6.43 -9.23
N GLN A 48 10.93 7.09 -8.90
CA GLN A 48 12.28 6.83 -9.43
C GLN A 48 13.06 5.84 -8.58
N GLY A 49 12.43 5.24 -7.56
CA GLY A 49 13.04 4.22 -6.71
C GLY A 49 13.93 4.77 -5.60
N LEU A 50 13.87 6.06 -5.27
CA LEU A 50 14.63 6.63 -4.16
C LEU A 50 13.95 6.29 -2.83
N PRO A 51 14.65 5.75 -1.82
CA PRO A 51 14.05 5.44 -0.53
C PRO A 51 13.60 6.71 0.21
N ILE A 52 12.41 6.68 0.80
CA ILE A 52 11.85 7.78 1.60
C ILE A 52 12.15 7.52 3.08
N SER A 53 12.88 8.45 3.71
CA SER A 53 13.24 8.34 5.13
C SER A 53 12.13 8.84 6.08
N ASP A 54 11.43 9.93 5.76
CA ASP A 54 10.30 10.45 6.55
C ASP A 54 9.12 10.78 5.64
N ASN A 55 8.00 10.05 5.78
CA ASN A 55 6.77 10.27 5.02
C ASN A 55 5.68 11.03 5.80
N GLN A 56 5.98 11.50 7.02
CA GLN A 56 5.03 12.20 7.89
C GLN A 56 5.24 13.72 7.87
N ASN A 57 6.41 14.19 7.45
CA ASN A 57 6.79 15.59 7.51
C ASN A 57 7.21 16.11 6.14
N SER A 58 6.81 17.35 5.83
CA SER A 58 7.40 18.13 4.73
C SER A 58 8.74 18.75 5.15
N LEU A 59 9.64 18.91 4.19
CA LEU A 59 10.89 19.64 4.37
C LEU A 59 10.61 21.13 4.54
N LYS A 60 11.05 21.70 5.66
CA LYS A 60 10.82 23.10 6.06
C LYS A 60 12.15 23.80 6.33
N ALA A 61 12.19 25.11 6.11
CA ALA A 61 13.39 25.93 6.39
C ALA A 61 13.83 25.89 7.86
N ASN A 62 12.88 25.67 8.78
CA ASN A 62 13.08 25.55 10.23
C ASN A 62 11.97 24.65 10.80
N LEU A 63 12.06 24.25 12.09
CA LEU A 63 11.07 23.37 12.75
C LEU A 63 9.61 23.85 12.59
N LYS A 64 9.38 25.16 12.59
CA LYS A 64 8.07 25.81 12.32
C LYS A 64 8.12 26.78 11.14
N GLY A 65 9.07 26.58 10.23
CA GLY A 65 9.26 27.41 9.05
C GLY A 65 8.31 27.04 7.90
N THR A 66 8.43 27.76 6.79
CA THR A 66 7.71 27.46 5.54
C THR A 66 8.31 26.24 4.85
N THR A 67 7.49 25.52 4.08
CA THR A 67 7.92 24.39 3.24
C THR A 67 8.82 24.87 2.09
N LEU A 68 9.84 24.10 1.77
CA LEU A 68 10.80 24.41 0.71
C LEU A 68 10.38 23.78 -0.62
N LEU A 69 10.65 24.48 -1.73
CA LEU A 69 10.35 23.98 -3.08
C LEU A 69 11.29 22.85 -3.52
N GLU A 70 12.45 22.72 -2.87
CA GLU A 70 13.41 21.64 -3.15
C GLU A 70 12.92 20.26 -2.68
N ASP A 71 11.85 20.21 -1.88
CA ASP A 71 11.19 18.98 -1.47
C ASP A 71 10.55 18.30 -2.70
N PHE A 72 11.33 17.43 -3.36
CA PHE A 72 10.86 16.70 -4.53
C PHE A 72 9.95 15.53 -4.15
N ILE A 73 10.10 14.96 -2.95
CA ILE A 73 9.27 13.86 -2.45
C ILE A 73 7.83 14.35 -2.25
N LEU A 74 7.66 15.49 -1.58
CA LEU A 74 6.36 16.11 -1.38
C LEU A 74 5.71 16.47 -2.72
N ARG A 75 6.45 17.17 -3.59
CA ARG A 75 5.91 17.62 -4.89
C ARG A 75 5.49 16.45 -5.75
N GLU A 76 6.30 15.40 -5.82
CA GLU A 76 5.96 14.22 -6.59
C GLU A 76 4.68 13.56 -6.09
N LYS A 77 4.58 13.34 -4.77
CA LYS A 77 3.43 12.70 -4.14
C LYS A 77 2.14 13.49 -4.38
N ILE A 78 2.18 14.81 -4.17
CA ILE A 78 1.01 15.68 -4.39
C ILE A 78 0.68 15.81 -5.88
N THR A 79 1.68 15.91 -6.76
CA THR A 79 1.44 15.95 -8.21
C THR A 79 0.78 14.67 -8.69
N HIS A 80 1.22 13.51 -8.20
CA HIS A 80 0.59 12.24 -8.57
C HIS A 80 -0.87 12.19 -8.07
N PHE A 81 -1.13 12.63 -6.83
CA PHE A 81 -2.47 12.70 -6.25
C PHE A 81 -3.41 13.63 -7.05
N ASP A 82 -2.95 14.84 -7.38
CA ASP A 82 -3.72 15.83 -8.14
C ASP A 82 -4.13 15.31 -9.53
N HIS A 83 -3.39 14.34 -10.08
CA HIS A 83 -3.61 13.75 -11.40
C HIS A 83 -4.11 12.29 -11.35
N GLU A 84 -4.63 11.82 -10.20
CA GLU A 84 -5.23 10.47 -10.10
C GLU A 84 -6.51 10.31 -10.92
N ARG A 85 -7.23 11.41 -11.17
CA ARG A 85 -8.51 11.38 -11.87
C ARG A 85 -8.29 11.46 -13.37
N ILE A 86 -8.75 10.44 -14.07
CA ILE A 86 -8.95 10.45 -15.53
C ILE A 86 -10.43 10.66 -15.85
N PRO A 87 -10.79 11.17 -17.03
CA PRO A 87 -12.19 11.30 -17.43
C PRO A 87 -12.91 9.94 -17.37
N GLU A 88 -14.12 9.96 -16.82
CA GLU A 88 -14.99 8.79 -16.81
C GLU A 88 -15.55 8.46 -18.21
N ARG A 89 -16.06 7.24 -18.39
CA ARG A 89 -16.73 6.86 -19.66
C ARG A 89 -17.96 7.74 -19.87
N ILE A 90 -18.16 8.21 -21.11
CA ILE A 90 -19.30 9.08 -21.50
C ILE A 90 -20.64 8.50 -21.06
N VAL A 91 -20.79 7.17 -21.15
CA VAL A 91 -21.93 6.40 -20.66
C VAL A 91 -21.45 5.20 -19.86
N HIS A 92 -22.29 4.68 -18.96
CA HIS A 92 -21.94 3.59 -18.04
C HIS A 92 -20.70 3.90 -17.17
N ALA A 93 -20.58 5.14 -16.70
CA ALA A 93 -19.48 5.59 -15.83
C ALA A 93 -19.38 4.79 -14.52
N ARG A 94 -20.52 4.33 -13.98
CA ARG A 94 -20.56 3.46 -12.81
C ARG A 94 -20.68 2.00 -13.24
N GLY A 95 -19.66 1.21 -12.92
CA GLY A 95 -19.64 -0.23 -13.14
C GLY A 95 -18.71 -0.93 -12.15
N THR A 96 -18.82 -2.25 -12.07
CA THR A 96 -17.87 -3.12 -11.37
C THR A 96 -17.45 -4.23 -12.33
N GLY A 97 -16.21 -4.71 -12.21
CA GLY A 97 -15.64 -5.73 -13.08
C GLY A 97 -15.15 -6.93 -12.27
N ALA A 98 -15.22 -8.12 -12.87
CA ALA A 98 -14.61 -9.33 -12.35
C ALA A 98 -13.90 -10.04 -13.50
N HIS A 99 -12.72 -10.59 -13.23
CA HIS A 99 -12.03 -11.44 -14.20
C HIS A 99 -12.67 -12.81 -14.25
N GLY A 100 -12.69 -13.40 -15.43
CA GLY A 100 -13.18 -14.75 -15.64
C GLY A 100 -12.63 -15.32 -16.94
N PHE A 101 -13.15 -16.48 -17.29
CA PHE A 101 -12.90 -17.11 -18.57
C PHE A 101 -14.24 -17.50 -19.21
N PHE A 102 -14.26 -17.45 -20.53
CA PHE A 102 -15.33 -17.99 -21.34
C PHE A 102 -14.88 -19.37 -21.85
N GLU A 103 -15.75 -20.36 -21.73
CA GLU A 103 -15.54 -21.71 -22.26
C GLU A 103 -16.76 -22.09 -23.11
N LEU A 104 -16.49 -22.52 -24.35
CA LEU A 104 -17.53 -22.91 -25.28
C LEU A 104 -17.83 -24.41 -25.15
N PRO A 105 -19.05 -24.82 -24.77
CA PRO A 105 -19.40 -26.24 -24.64
C PRO A 105 -19.69 -26.92 -25.99
N GLN A 106 -20.14 -26.18 -27.00
CA GLN A 106 -20.46 -26.72 -28.34
C GLN A 106 -20.11 -25.72 -29.43
N SER A 107 -19.48 -26.21 -30.51
CA SER A 107 -19.03 -25.38 -31.62
C SER A 107 -20.20 -24.75 -32.39
N LEU A 108 -20.03 -23.46 -32.75
CA LEU A 108 -20.96 -22.71 -33.61
C LEU A 108 -20.39 -22.48 -35.02
N GLU A 109 -19.44 -23.30 -35.47
CA GLU A 109 -18.74 -23.17 -36.76
C GLU A 109 -19.68 -23.05 -37.98
N LYS A 110 -20.89 -23.63 -37.91
CA LYS A 110 -21.91 -23.50 -38.94
C LYS A 110 -22.36 -22.04 -39.19
N TYR A 111 -22.24 -21.17 -38.19
CA TYR A 111 -22.78 -19.81 -38.20
C TYR A 111 -21.71 -18.72 -38.13
N THR A 112 -20.54 -19.02 -37.57
CA THR A 112 -19.46 -18.06 -37.36
C THR A 112 -18.10 -18.70 -37.53
N THR A 113 -17.14 -17.91 -38.00
CA THR A 113 -15.71 -18.29 -38.08
C THR A 113 -14.89 -17.68 -36.94
N ALA A 114 -15.55 -17.03 -35.97
CA ALA A 114 -14.88 -16.47 -34.81
C ALA A 114 -14.28 -17.57 -33.94
N LYS A 115 -12.97 -17.52 -33.69
CA LYS A 115 -12.23 -18.55 -32.94
C LYS A 115 -12.83 -18.84 -31.57
N VAL A 116 -13.15 -17.79 -30.82
CA VAL A 116 -13.77 -17.89 -29.48
C VAL A 116 -15.12 -18.63 -29.48
N LEU A 117 -15.76 -18.81 -30.64
CA LEU A 117 -17.06 -19.48 -30.79
C LEU A 117 -16.98 -20.75 -31.65
N THR A 118 -15.78 -21.21 -32.03
CA THR A 118 -15.57 -22.42 -32.85
C THR A 118 -14.76 -23.47 -32.14
N GLU A 119 -13.78 -23.07 -31.32
CA GLU A 119 -12.92 -23.97 -30.55
C GLU A 119 -13.61 -24.38 -29.24
N VAL A 120 -13.93 -25.68 -29.10
CA VAL A 120 -14.68 -26.23 -27.97
C VAL A 120 -13.72 -26.58 -26.83
N GLY A 121 -14.09 -26.19 -25.60
CA GLY A 121 -13.31 -26.47 -24.39
C GLY A 121 -12.08 -25.57 -24.18
N GLU A 122 -11.88 -24.54 -25.01
CA GLU A 122 -10.82 -23.54 -24.80
C GLU A 122 -11.29 -22.46 -23.82
N GLN A 123 -10.43 -22.11 -22.86
CA GLN A 123 -10.69 -21.04 -21.90
C GLN A 123 -10.13 -19.70 -22.40
N THR A 124 -11.03 -18.81 -22.82
CA THR A 124 -10.67 -17.46 -23.28
C THR A 124 -10.85 -16.43 -22.15
N PRO A 125 -9.81 -15.66 -21.76
CA PRO A 125 -9.93 -14.68 -20.67
C PRO A 125 -10.85 -13.49 -21.02
N GLN A 126 -11.50 -12.91 -20.01
CA GLN A 126 -12.37 -11.72 -20.07
C GLN A 126 -11.98 -10.65 -19.03
#